data_AF-E8LBZ0-F1
#
_entry.id   AF-E8LBZ0-F1
#
_cell.length_a   1.000
_cell.length_b   1.000
_cell.length_c   1.000
_cell.angle_alpha   90.00
_cell.angle_beta   90.00
_cell.angle_gamma   90.00
#
_symmetry.space_group_name_H-M   'P 1'
#
loop_
_entity.id
_entity.type
_entity.pdbx_description
1 polymer ?
#
loop_
_entity_poly.entity_id
_entity_poly.type
_entity_poly.pdbx_seq_one_letter_code
_entity_poly.pdbx_strand_id
1 'polypeptide(L)'
;MKNNYQLPKPTNPTISYCQAKAIFTADGRLEGYKKNMKITRNNFVRKLIYERQHGICPYCGKRMLNINVGTAIHHNSYDNSCTFNGPLIHIYSPQPDGAIQIQVPNCAVCYYKYPCKSEDCISALVMIHKDCHELLHGHLEKVKTQD
;
A
#
# COMPACT_ATOMS: atom_id res chain seq x y z
N MET A 1 -5.82 30.64 13.74
CA MET A 1 -5.44 30.30 12.35
C MET A 1 -5.39 28.78 12.23
N LYS A 2 -6.34 28.15 11.54
CA LYS A 2 -6.28 26.70 11.27
C LYS A 2 -5.41 26.49 10.05
N ASN A 3 -4.10 26.28 10.26
CA ASN A 3 -3.28 25.67 9.22
C ASN A 3 -3.76 24.22 9.10
N ASN A 4 -4.71 23.97 8.19
CA ASN A 4 -5.17 22.63 7.90
C ASN A 4 -4.01 21.92 7.21
N TYR A 5 -3.23 21.15 7.97
CA TYR A 5 -2.25 20.24 7.41
C TYR A 5 -2.96 19.37 6.37
N GLN A 6 -2.63 19.59 5.10
CA GLN A 6 -3.29 18.94 3.98
C GLN A 6 -2.26 18.05 3.29
N LEU A 7 -2.43 16.75 3.47
CA LEU A 7 -1.65 15.74 2.77
C LEU A 7 -1.93 15.84 1.26
N PRO A 8 -0.92 15.59 0.40
CA PRO A 8 -1.14 15.46 -1.03
C PRO A 8 -2.22 14.41 -1.32
N LYS A 9 -3.13 14.73 -2.25
CA LYS A 9 -4.14 13.77 -2.68
C LYS A 9 -3.46 12.59 -3.37
N PRO A 10 -3.96 11.36 -3.16
CA PRO A 10 -3.44 10.18 -3.85
C PRO A 10 -3.68 10.30 -5.37
N THR A 11 -2.77 9.75 -6.16
CA THR A 11 -2.86 9.70 -7.62
C THR A 11 -3.06 8.26 -8.08
N ASN A 12 -3.77 8.06 -9.19
CA ASN A 12 -3.74 6.75 -9.84
C ASN A 12 -2.38 6.54 -10.52
N PRO A 13 -1.79 5.32 -10.43
CA PRO A 13 -0.62 4.97 -11.22
C PRO A 13 -0.85 5.21 -12.71
N THR A 14 0.19 5.69 -13.40
CA THR A 14 0.16 5.98 -14.85
C THR A 14 0.03 4.72 -15.72
N ILE A 15 0.46 3.57 -15.18
CA ILE A 15 0.31 2.26 -15.79
C ILE A 15 -0.54 1.36 -14.89
N SER A 16 -1.25 0.42 -15.50
CA SER A 16 -1.98 -0.62 -14.77
C SER A 16 -1.03 -1.61 -14.08
N TYR A 17 -1.55 -2.31 -13.07
CA TYR A 17 -0.85 -3.42 -12.43
C TYR A 17 -0.39 -4.49 -13.42
N CYS A 18 -1.24 -4.80 -14.43
CA CYS A 18 -0.92 -5.80 -15.46
C CYS A 18 0.25 -5.35 -16.34
N GLN A 19 0.28 -4.09 -16.75
CA GLN A 19 1.38 -3.51 -17.53
C GLN A 19 2.68 -3.50 -16.72
N ALA A 20 2.65 -2.99 -15.49
CA ALA A 20 3.80 -3.00 -14.60
C ALA A 20 4.35 -4.43 -14.41
N LYS A 21 3.46 -5.40 -14.13
CA LYS A 21 3.84 -6.80 -13.99
C LYS A 21 4.53 -7.36 -15.24
N ALA A 22 4.05 -7.01 -16.43
CA ALA A 22 4.67 -7.42 -17.69
C ALA A 22 6.08 -6.83 -17.85
N ILE A 23 6.25 -5.52 -17.57
CA ILE A 23 7.55 -4.82 -17.60
C ILE A 23 8.55 -5.51 -16.65
N PHE A 24 8.20 -5.69 -15.37
CA PHE A 24 9.10 -6.35 -14.42
C PHE A 24 9.36 -7.82 -14.73
N THR A 25 8.46 -8.49 -15.45
CA THR A 25 8.70 -9.85 -15.95
C THR A 25 9.77 -9.84 -17.04
N ALA A 26 9.64 -8.95 -18.03
CA ALA A 26 10.62 -8.80 -19.11
C ALA A 26 12.01 -8.41 -18.58
N ASP A 27 12.05 -7.59 -17.53
CA ASP A 27 13.29 -7.14 -16.89
C ASP A 27 13.94 -8.18 -15.94
N GLY A 28 13.32 -9.36 -15.74
CA GLY A 28 13.80 -10.35 -14.77
C GLY A 28 13.67 -9.93 -13.30
N ARG A 29 12.83 -8.93 -13.00
CA ARG A 29 12.65 -8.31 -11.68
C ARG A 29 11.29 -8.60 -11.03
N LEU A 30 10.55 -9.57 -11.58
CA LEU A 30 9.19 -9.92 -11.17
C LEU A 30 9.07 -10.27 -9.68
N GLU A 31 10.01 -11.02 -9.12
CA GLU A 31 9.93 -11.42 -7.71
C GLU A 31 10.09 -10.24 -6.75
N GLY A 32 10.96 -9.28 -7.09
CA GLY A 32 11.07 -8.02 -6.35
C GLY A 32 9.80 -7.18 -6.47
N TYR A 33 9.17 -7.14 -7.64
CA TYR A 33 7.90 -6.44 -7.84
C TYR A 33 6.78 -7.08 -7.00
N LYS A 34 6.63 -8.41 -7.03
CA LYS A 34 5.68 -9.14 -6.18
C LYS A 34 5.91 -8.87 -4.70
N LYS A 35 7.17 -8.82 -4.25
CA LYS A 35 7.52 -8.46 -2.87
C LYS A 35 7.09 -7.03 -2.55
N ASN A 36 7.32 -6.07 -3.43
CA ASN A 36 6.89 -4.67 -3.26
C ASN A 36 5.37 -4.57 -3.13
N MET A 37 4.60 -5.22 -4.02
CA MET A 37 3.13 -5.20 -3.95
C MET A 37 2.58 -5.75 -2.62
N LYS A 38 3.26 -6.74 -2.03
CA LYS A 38 2.87 -7.34 -0.75
C LYS A 38 3.17 -6.47 0.47
N ILE A 39 3.99 -5.42 0.38
CA ILE A 39 4.34 -4.59 1.55
C ILE A 39 3.13 -3.83 2.11
N THR A 40 2.08 -3.64 1.30
CA THR A 40 0.78 -3.08 1.71
C THR A 40 0.09 -3.86 2.83
N ARG A 41 0.44 -5.14 2.98
CA ARG A 41 -0.08 -6.03 4.03
C ARG A 41 0.83 -6.04 5.27
N ASN A 42 2.03 -5.49 5.19
CA ASN A 42 3.01 -5.51 6.29
C ASN A 42 2.59 -4.54 7.43
N ASN A 43 2.37 -5.05 8.65
CA ASN A 43 1.93 -4.25 9.79
C ASN A 43 2.85 -3.09 10.16
N PHE A 44 4.17 -3.26 10.02
CA PHE A 44 5.13 -2.17 10.26
C PHE A 44 4.93 -1.04 9.26
N VAL A 45 4.80 -1.37 7.97
CA VAL A 45 4.56 -0.39 6.90
C VAL A 45 3.21 0.31 7.10
N ARG A 46 2.16 -0.45 7.43
CA ARG A 46 0.82 0.11 7.72
C ARG A 46 0.86 1.10 8.87
N LYS A 47 1.51 0.74 9.98
CA LYS A 47 1.67 1.62 11.15
C LYS A 47 2.44 2.89 10.80
N LEU A 48 3.58 2.74 10.13
CA LEU A 48 4.43 3.87 9.73
C LEU A 48 3.70 4.87 8.84
N ILE A 49 2.97 4.38 7.82
CA ILE A 49 2.20 5.25 6.91
C ILE A 49 1.08 5.97 7.67
N TYR A 50 0.35 5.25 8.53
CA TYR A 50 -0.70 5.85 9.35
C TYR A 50 -0.17 6.99 10.24
N GLU A 51 0.98 6.78 10.87
CA GLU A 51 1.64 7.78 11.72
C GLU A 51 2.11 9.00 10.91
N ARG A 52 2.73 8.78 9.73
CA ARG A 52 3.13 9.87 8.80
C ARG A 52 1.94 10.70 8.31
N GLN A 53 0.77 10.08 8.23
CA GLN A 53 -0.46 10.74 7.81
C GLN A 53 -1.29 11.30 8.98
N HIS A 54 -0.80 11.18 10.22
CA HIS A 54 -1.54 11.57 11.43
C HIS A 54 -2.94 10.91 11.53
N GLY A 55 -3.09 9.71 10.95
CA GLY A 55 -4.38 9.02 10.87
C GLY A 55 -5.43 9.71 9.99
N ILE A 56 -5.02 10.61 9.08
CA ILE A 56 -5.91 11.33 8.17
C ILE A 56 -5.86 10.68 6.80
N CYS A 57 -7.03 10.39 6.23
CA CYS A 57 -7.16 9.91 4.85
C CYS A 57 -6.94 11.09 3.87
N PRO A 58 -5.91 11.10 3.03
CA PRO A 58 -5.62 12.20 2.11
C PRO A 58 -6.63 12.33 0.97
N TYR A 59 -7.40 11.27 0.69
CA TYR A 59 -8.44 11.34 -0.32
C TYR A 59 -9.63 12.21 0.15
N CYS A 60 -10.17 11.93 1.34
CA CYS A 60 -11.40 12.57 1.85
C CYS A 60 -11.17 13.57 3.00
N GLY A 61 -9.96 13.65 3.56
CA GLY A 61 -9.61 14.50 4.71
C GLY A 61 -10.14 14.03 6.06
N LYS A 62 -10.86 12.91 6.13
CA LYS A 62 -11.44 12.38 7.37
C LYS A 62 -10.46 11.46 8.11
N ARG A 63 -10.67 11.29 9.43
CA ARG A 63 -9.87 10.39 10.25
C ARG A 63 -10.12 8.92 9.91
N MET A 64 -9.06 8.13 9.98
CA MET A 64 -9.08 6.67 9.97
C MET A 64 -9.04 6.18 11.42
N LEU A 65 -9.93 5.25 11.79
CA LEU A 65 -10.05 4.82 13.19
C LEU A 65 -8.90 3.91 13.64
N ASN A 66 -8.33 3.12 12.71
CA ASN A 66 -7.17 2.27 12.96
C ASN A 66 -6.52 1.84 11.63
N ILE A 67 -5.41 1.11 11.72
CA ILE A 67 -4.60 0.69 10.58
C ILE A 67 -5.09 -0.57 9.86
N ASN A 68 -6.09 -1.30 10.37
CA ASN A 68 -6.47 -2.62 9.86
C ASN A 68 -7.91 -2.70 9.34
N VAL A 69 -8.84 -1.99 9.96
CA VAL A 69 -10.27 -2.03 9.66
C VAL A 69 -10.66 -0.79 8.87
N GLY A 70 -11.34 -1.01 7.74
CA GLY A 70 -11.84 0.08 6.90
C GLY A 70 -10.76 0.88 6.17
N THR A 71 -9.51 0.39 6.13
CA THR A 71 -8.38 1.07 5.50
C THR A 71 -7.66 0.20 4.48
N ALA A 72 -7.23 0.82 3.39
CA ALA A 72 -6.42 0.21 2.34
C ALA A 72 -5.14 1.02 2.14
N ILE A 73 -4.05 0.36 1.73
CA ILE A 73 -2.89 1.08 1.21
C ILE A 73 -3.01 1.09 -0.31
N HIS A 74 -3.01 2.29 -0.87
CA HIS A 74 -2.95 2.58 -2.28
C HIS A 74 -1.48 2.78 -2.71
N HIS A 75 -1.15 2.33 -3.92
CA HIS A 75 0.13 2.66 -4.56
C HIS A 75 -0.07 3.86 -5.47
N ASN A 76 0.66 4.95 -5.25
CA ASN A 76 0.66 6.10 -6.16
C ASN A 76 1.45 5.83 -7.45
N SER A 77 2.35 4.84 -7.44
CA SER A 77 3.13 4.37 -8.58
C SER A 77 3.38 2.85 -8.47
N TYR A 78 3.54 2.19 -9.62
CA TYR A 78 3.95 0.79 -9.72
C TYR A 78 5.42 0.62 -10.16
N ASP A 79 6.24 1.67 -10.13
CA ASP A 79 7.60 1.67 -10.69
C ASP A 79 8.65 1.01 -9.77
N ASN A 80 8.23 0.56 -8.59
CA ASN A 80 9.13 0.04 -7.56
C ASN A 80 9.23 -1.48 -7.57
N SER A 81 10.45 -1.99 -7.43
CA SER A 81 10.74 -3.41 -7.19
C SER A 81 11.61 -3.57 -5.94
N CYS A 82 11.18 -4.44 -5.02
CA CYS A 82 11.86 -4.64 -3.76
C CYS A 82 13.15 -5.44 -3.95
N THR A 83 14.29 -4.83 -3.64
CA THR A 83 15.62 -5.46 -3.70
C THR A 83 16.10 -5.99 -2.35
N PHE A 84 15.24 -6.00 -1.33
CA PHE A 84 15.64 -6.48 0.00
C PHE A 84 15.74 -8.01 0.02
N ASN A 85 16.93 -8.50 0.34
CA ASN A 85 17.27 -9.93 0.40
C ASN A 85 17.44 -10.43 1.85
N GLY A 86 16.93 -9.69 2.84
CA GLY A 86 16.94 -10.11 4.24
C GLY A 86 15.77 -11.03 4.59
N PRO A 87 15.51 -11.25 5.88
CA PRO A 87 14.52 -12.22 6.34
C PRO A 87 13.10 -11.86 5.88
N LEU A 88 12.32 -12.90 5.59
CA LEU A 88 10.88 -12.81 5.42
C LEU A 88 10.18 -13.05 6.76
N ILE A 89 8.99 -12.50 6.90
CA ILE A 89 8.11 -12.75 8.05
C ILE A 89 6.75 -13.23 7.55
N HIS A 90 6.08 -14.03 8.37
CA HIS A 90 4.70 -14.43 8.13
C HIS A 90 3.76 -13.43 8.80
N ILE A 91 2.71 -13.06 8.09
CA ILE A 91 1.64 -12.23 8.63
C ILE A 91 0.30 -12.92 8.41
N TYR A 92 -0.64 -12.72 9.33
CA TYR A 92 -2.00 -13.19 9.18
C TYR A 92 -2.68 -12.44 8.03
N SER A 93 -3.07 -13.18 7.00
CA SER A 93 -3.74 -12.65 5.82
C SER A 93 -4.50 -13.80 5.15
N PRO A 94 -5.75 -14.06 5.56
CA PRO A 94 -6.59 -15.07 4.93
C PRO A 94 -6.68 -14.85 3.42
N GLN A 95 -6.44 -15.90 2.65
CA GLN A 95 -6.49 -15.92 1.19
C GLN A 95 -7.66 -16.81 0.71
N PRO A 96 -8.16 -16.61 -0.53
CA PRO A 96 -9.23 -17.43 -1.10
C PRO A 96 -8.91 -18.92 -1.25
N ASP A 97 -7.61 -19.28 -1.27
CA ASP A 97 -7.13 -20.67 -1.36
C ASP A 97 -7.11 -21.41 -0.01
N GLY A 98 -7.57 -20.76 1.07
CA GLY A 98 -7.58 -21.32 2.42
C GLY A 98 -6.31 -21.05 3.23
N ALA A 99 -5.27 -20.46 2.64
CA ALA A 99 -4.08 -20.05 3.39
C ALA A 99 -4.43 -18.92 4.36
N ILE A 100 -4.06 -19.08 5.64
CA ILE A 100 -4.32 -18.07 6.69
C ILE A 100 -3.18 -17.06 6.87
N GLN A 101 -2.03 -17.34 6.27
CA GLN A 101 -0.81 -16.53 6.38
C GLN A 101 -0.15 -16.35 5.02
N ILE A 102 0.58 -15.25 4.89
CA ILE A 102 1.45 -14.98 3.74
C ILE A 102 2.83 -14.56 4.20
N GLN A 103 3.84 -14.81 3.35
CA GLN A 103 5.18 -14.27 3.54
C GLN A 103 5.31 -12.87 2.93
N VAL A 104 5.91 -11.97 3.70
CA VAL A 104 6.29 -10.61 3.26
C VAL A 104 7.72 -10.30 3.71
N PRO A 105 8.43 -9.35 3.05
CA PRO A 105 9.71 -8.88 3.54
C PRO A 105 9.60 -8.32 4.96
N ASN A 106 10.63 -8.54 5.79
CA ASN A 106 10.73 -7.86 7.08
C ASN A 106 11.07 -6.38 6.89
N CYS A 107 10.05 -5.58 6.60
CA CYS A 107 10.19 -4.17 6.28
C CYS A 107 10.73 -3.34 7.46
N ALA A 108 10.55 -3.79 8.70
CA ALA A 108 11.15 -3.14 9.87
C ALA A 108 12.68 -3.22 9.81
N VAL A 109 13.24 -4.41 9.54
CA VAL A 109 14.70 -4.58 9.36
C VAL A 109 15.19 -3.77 8.17
N CYS A 110 14.46 -3.77 7.06
CA CYS A 110 14.81 -2.98 5.87
C CYS A 110 14.84 -1.48 6.19
N TYR A 111 13.84 -0.97 6.92
CA TYR A 111 13.72 0.44 7.27
C TYR A 111 14.91 0.94 8.10
N TYR A 112 15.30 0.20 9.15
CA TYR A 112 16.42 0.61 10.00
C TYR A 112 17.79 0.39 9.35
N LYS A 113 17.94 -0.64 8.51
CA LYS A 113 19.23 -0.98 7.88
C LYS A 113 19.49 -0.23 6.57
N TYR A 114 18.43 0.10 5.82
CA TYR A 114 18.49 0.70 4.49
C TYR A 114 17.47 1.84 4.35
N PRO A 115 17.60 2.92 5.15
CA PRO A 115 16.59 3.96 5.28
C PRO A 115 16.20 4.59 3.94
N CYS A 116 17.16 4.97 3.09
CA CYS A 116 16.86 5.58 1.77
C CYS A 116 16.03 4.64 0.88
N LYS A 117 16.43 3.38 0.74
CA LYS A 117 15.68 2.39 -0.07
C LYS A 117 14.28 2.13 0.48
N SER A 118 14.15 2.13 1.80
CA SER A 118 12.86 1.96 2.45
C SER A 118 11.96 3.18 2.21
N GLU A 119 12.52 4.39 2.22
CA GLU A 119 11.81 5.64 1.95
C GLU A 119 11.27 5.68 0.51
N ASP A 120 12.07 5.23 -0.47
CA ASP A 120 11.62 5.12 -1.87
C ASP A 120 10.38 4.22 -2.00
N CYS A 121 10.36 3.10 -1.25
CA CYS A 121 9.21 2.20 -1.24
C CYS A 121 8.00 2.82 -0.52
N ILE A 122 8.20 3.47 0.62
CA ILE A 122 7.13 3.97 1.48
C ILE A 122 6.50 5.25 0.91
N SER A 123 7.28 6.13 0.30
CA SER A 123 6.81 7.38 -0.31
C SER A 123 5.86 7.18 -1.50
N ALA A 124 5.95 6.02 -2.16
CA ALA A 124 5.02 5.60 -3.20
C ALA A 124 3.67 5.05 -2.66
N LEU A 125 3.50 4.98 -1.33
CA LEU A 125 2.33 4.40 -0.68
C LEU A 125 1.53 5.44 0.10
N VAL A 126 0.24 5.20 0.19
CA VAL A 126 -0.66 6.03 0.97
C VAL A 126 -1.80 5.21 1.54
N MET A 127 -2.11 5.41 2.82
CA MET A 127 -3.25 4.77 3.47
C MET A 127 -4.50 5.64 3.32
N ILE A 128 -5.58 5.04 2.82
CA ILE A 128 -6.87 5.70 2.64
C ILE A 128 -7.99 4.80 3.17
N HIS A 129 -9.20 5.34 3.35
CA HIS A 129 -10.36 4.50 3.63
C HIS A 129 -10.60 3.54 2.47
N LYS A 130 -11.08 2.33 2.78
CA LYS A 130 -11.39 1.31 1.77
C LYS A 130 -12.36 1.84 0.71
N ASP A 131 -13.41 2.56 1.11
CA ASP A 131 -14.38 3.12 0.16
C ASP A 131 -13.75 4.21 -0.72
N CYS A 132 -12.82 5.00 -0.17
CA CYS A 132 -12.06 5.98 -0.94
C CYS A 132 -11.14 5.31 -1.98
N HIS A 133 -10.58 4.14 -1.63
CA HIS A 133 -9.80 3.32 -2.56
C HIS A 133 -10.65 2.80 -3.72
N GLU A 134 -11.86 2.29 -3.44
CA GLU A 134 -12.78 1.86 -4.49
C GLU A 134 -13.26 3.02 -5.38
N LEU A 135 -13.53 4.20 -4.79
CA LEU A 135 -13.82 5.42 -5.55
C LEU A 135 -12.66 5.80 -6.48
N LEU A 136 -11.43 5.76 -5.96
CA LEU A 136 -10.23 6.13 -6.70
C LEU A 136 -9.99 5.22 -7.91
N HIS A 137 -10.34 3.93 -7.80
CA HIS A 137 -10.29 2.97 -8.91
C HIS A 137 -11.56 2.93 -9.78
N GLY A 138 -12.56 3.77 -9.51
CA GLY A 138 -13.78 3.87 -10.32
C GLY A 138 -14.73 2.67 -10.17
N HIS A 139 -14.65 1.90 -9.08
CA HIS A 139 -15.46 0.69 -8.88
C HIS A 139 -16.90 0.95 -8.39
N LEU A 140 -17.31 2.20 -8.18
CA LEU A 140 -18.57 2.55 -7.50
C LEU A 140 -19.79 2.84 -8.42
N GLU A 141 -19.77 2.42 -9.68
CA GLU A 141 -21.01 2.32 -10.46
C GLU A 141 -21.91 1.12 -10.05
N LYS A 142 -21.52 0.31 -9.06
CA LYS A 142 -22.29 -0.87 -8.59
C LYS A 142 -22.79 -0.80 -7.14
N VAL A 143 -22.95 0.39 -6.57
CA VAL A 143 -23.71 0.56 -5.32
C VAL A 143 -24.79 1.63 -5.53
N LYS A 144 -25.75 1.31 -6.40
CA LYS A 144 -27.08 1.89 -6.34
C LYS A 144 -28.08 0.77 -6.05
N THR A 145 -28.95 1.08 -5.09
CA THR A 145 -30.17 0.38 -4.67
C THR A 145 -29.99 -1.00 -4.05
N GLN A 146 -29.96 -1.03 -2.72
CA GLN A 146 -30.92 -1.84 -1.97
C GLN A 146 -31.44 -0.95 -0.83
N ASP A 147 -32.66 -0.45 -1.04
CA ASP A 147 -33.54 0.04 0.03
C ASP A 147 -33.84 -1.09 1.03
#